data_AF-A0A6P0ZPV5-F1
#
_entry.id   AF-A0A6P0ZPV5-F1
#
_cell.length_a   1.000
_cell.length_b   1.000
_cell.length_c   1.000
_cell.angle_alpha   90.00
_cell.angle_beta   90.00
_cell.angle_gamma   90.00
#
_symmetry.space_group_name_H-M   'P 1'
#
loop_
_entity.id
_entity.type
_entity.pdbx_description
1 polymer ?
#
loop_
_entity_poly.entity_id
_entity_poly.type
_entity_poly.pdbx_seq_one_letter_code
_entity_poly.pdbx_strand_id
1 'polypeptide(L)'
;MDNNTWALAQKAETLRLSGAYEQAIEKFEELQNSDSDNAWLNAHLGTTYCQLMDYRNAKKYLKKAVKNNDNYFWAHAQLGETYRLRAMTENDKEQKKESINSAIKHFEKALDNKAPENSNYGWALAHLGATYRLNIFKVSPELEGELKKGDVKSLIVKIIDKDIQKKALACLNRAIELMPTYAWAWGMRSTVHRLAQEYEESLWDLGVETQISPDMETLQHSYYPVSSLVSRRVSLYEHAFLFFYLTKSEDNSEKKERYYSGAIACAQQVLILKPGDLIGQLILKIIEGTQKKEKGKLDKDSDFIKECRILIHKIDANLPEICKAVLRYMIKAEPETKEKLEKLLEKLASSEGTSEHKLKKLVEDVLNNPDIKAIQPEAQLWLWKNFALVELSASALSFLADLSNILKSDDGIYHQMTGEALPYRELALIIYNQYALERFIQTPTLSEEERENAFNKLLPWIKPLPLA
;
A
#
# COMPACT_ATOMS: atom_id res chain seq x y z
N MET A 1 7.45 -10.53 -41.24
CA MET A 1 6.13 -9.86 -41.23
C MET A 1 5.98 -9.14 -42.56
N ASP A 2 4.85 -9.30 -43.24
CA ASP A 2 4.53 -8.46 -44.39
C ASP A 2 4.13 -7.03 -43.94
N ASN A 3 4.03 -6.09 -44.89
CA ASN A 3 3.74 -4.68 -44.59
C ASN A 3 2.41 -4.49 -43.86
N ASN A 4 1.41 -5.34 -44.12
CA ASN A 4 0.10 -5.25 -43.48
C ASN A 4 0.17 -5.68 -42.00
N THR A 5 0.88 -6.78 -41.72
CA THR A 5 1.11 -7.27 -40.35
C THR A 5 1.92 -6.26 -39.53
N TRP A 6 2.93 -5.62 -40.13
CA TRP A 6 3.70 -4.57 -39.44
C TRP A 6 2.85 -3.32 -39.14
N ALA A 7 2.04 -2.87 -40.09
CA ALA A 7 1.16 -1.72 -39.89
C ALA A 7 0.13 -1.98 -38.77
N LEU A 8 -0.44 -3.18 -38.71
CA LEU A 8 -1.36 -3.58 -37.65
C LEU A 8 -0.67 -3.66 -36.28
N ALA A 9 0.58 -4.16 -36.22
CA ALA A 9 1.39 -4.17 -35.00
C ALA A 9 1.69 -2.76 -34.47
N GLN A 10 2.04 -1.82 -35.35
CA GLN A 10 2.25 -0.42 -34.98
C GLN A 10 0.96 0.24 -34.48
N LYS A 11 -0.18 -0.07 -35.11
CA LYS A 11 -1.49 0.43 -34.66
C LYS A 11 -1.84 -0.08 -33.26
N ALA A 12 -1.66 -1.38 -33.01
CA ALA A 12 -1.92 -1.98 -31.70
C ALA A 12 -1.02 -1.36 -30.62
N GLU A 13 0.26 -1.16 -30.91
CA GLU A 13 1.19 -0.53 -29.98
C GLU A 13 0.87 0.95 -29.73
N THR A 14 0.44 1.68 -30.76
CA THR A 14 -0.01 3.07 -30.61
C THR A 14 -1.23 3.16 -29.70
N LEU A 15 -2.22 2.27 -29.87
CA LEU A 15 -3.40 2.20 -29.00
C LEU A 15 -3.02 1.84 -27.56
N ARG A 16 -2.07 0.92 -27.37
CA ARG A 16 -1.57 0.56 -26.04
C ARG A 16 -0.90 1.76 -25.38
N LEU A 17 0.01 2.42 -26.10
CA LEU A 17 0.70 3.60 -25.60
C LEU A 17 -0.26 4.75 -25.34
N SER A 18 -1.36 4.89 -26.07
CA SER A 18 -2.37 5.92 -25.82
C SER A 18 -3.34 5.59 -24.67
N GLY A 19 -3.19 4.43 -24.00
CA GLY A 19 -4.10 3.97 -22.94
C GLY A 19 -5.40 3.33 -23.44
N ALA A 20 -5.57 3.16 -24.75
CA ALA A 20 -6.74 2.49 -25.34
C ALA A 20 -6.56 0.96 -25.31
N TYR A 21 -6.43 0.40 -24.11
CA TYR A 21 -5.96 -0.97 -23.89
C TYR A 21 -6.89 -2.04 -24.48
N GLU A 22 -8.21 -1.89 -24.37
CA GLU A 22 -9.18 -2.82 -24.94
C GLU A 22 -9.07 -2.87 -26.47
N GLN A 23 -8.98 -1.71 -27.13
CA GLN A 23 -8.79 -1.63 -28.58
C GLN A 23 -7.42 -2.17 -29.00
N ALA A 24 -6.38 -1.95 -28.18
CA ALA A 24 -5.06 -2.52 -28.42
C ALA A 24 -5.10 -4.05 -28.37
N ILE A 25 -5.82 -4.64 -27.39
CA ILE A 25 -6.01 -6.10 -27.28
C ILE A 25 -6.68 -6.65 -28.53
N GLU A 26 -7.78 -6.04 -29.00
CA GLU A 26 -8.45 -6.48 -30.23
C GLU A 26 -7.48 -6.53 -31.42
N LYS A 27 -6.65 -5.50 -31.59
CA LYS A 27 -5.66 -5.45 -32.69
C LYS A 27 -4.51 -6.44 -32.50
N PHE A 28 -4.08 -6.71 -31.27
CA PHE A 28 -3.10 -7.75 -30.99
C PHE A 28 -3.67 -9.17 -31.20
N GLU A 29 -4.94 -9.41 -30.91
CA GLU A 29 -5.61 -10.69 -31.16
C GLU A 29 -5.83 -10.94 -32.66
N GLU A 30 -6.14 -9.90 -33.44
CA GLU A 30 -6.16 -9.96 -34.91
C GLU A 30 -4.81 -10.43 -35.49
N LEU A 31 -3.70 -9.93 -34.93
CA LEU A 31 -2.35 -10.36 -35.31
C LEU A 31 -2.07 -11.82 -34.94
N GLN A 32 -2.60 -12.30 -33.82
CA GLN A 32 -2.38 -13.67 -33.37
C GLN A 32 -3.06 -14.70 -34.29
N ASN A 33 -4.21 -14.36 -34.88
CA ASN A 33 -4.93 -15.19 -35.84
C ASN A 33 -4.18 -15.37 -37.17
N SER A 34 -3.20 -14.51 -37.48
CA SER A 34 -2.33 -14.63 -38.67
C SER A 34 -1.12 -15.57 -38.48
N ASP A 35 -1.21 -16.45 -37.46
CA ASP A 35 -0.25 -17.51 -37.13
C ASP A 35 1.17 -17.01 -36.81
N SER A 36 1.25 -15.98 -35.97
CA SER A 36 2.52 -15.50 -35.43
C SER A 36 2.59 -15.72 -33.92
N ASP A 37 2.96 -16.93 -33.48
CA ASP A 37 3.39 -17.17 -32.09
C ASP A 37 4.77 -16.55 -31.83
N ASN A 38 4.86 -15.23 -31.99
CA ASN A 38 6.07 -14.44 -31.83
C ASN A 38 6.18 -13.92 -30.39
N ALA A 39 7.37 -14.01 -29.80
CA ALA A 39 7.68 -13.50 -28.47
C ALA A 39 7.32 -12.01 -28.31
N TRP A 40 7.51 -11.19 -29.35
CA TRP A 40 7.15 -9.76 -29.31
C TRP A 40 5.66 -9.56 -29.09
N LEU A 41 4.81 -10.15 -29.93
CA LEU A 41 3.35 -10.00 -29.87
C LEU A 41 2.81 -10.45 -28.51
N ASN A 42 3.21 -11.63 -28.05
CA ASN A 42 2.80 -12.17 -26.76
C ASN A 42 3.24 -11.26 -25.59
N ALA A 43 4.43 -10.64 -25.66
CA ALA A 43 4.91 -9.75 -24.61
C ALA A 43 4.08 -8.45 -24.54
N HIS A 44 3.80 -7.84 -25.69
CA HIS A 44 3.01 -6.60 -25.76
C HIS A 44 1.54 -6.84 -25.40
N LEU A 45 0.94 -7.94 -25.87
CA LEU A 45 -0.41 -8.33 -25.49
C LEU A 45 -0.51 -8.62 -23.97
N GLY A 46 0.41 -9.39 -23.41
CA GLY A 46 0.43 -9.66 -21.97
C GLY A 46 0.66 -8.40 -21.13
N THR A 47 1.53 -7.49 -21.57
CA THR A 47 1.72 -6.18 -20.93
C THR A 47 0.44 -5.33 -20.98
N THR A 48 -0.33 -5.42 -22.07
CA THR A 48 -1.61 -4.70 -22.22
C THR A 48 -2.67 -5.24 -21.26
N TYR A 49 -2.79 -6.57 -21.13
CA TYR A 49 -3.66 -7.15 -20.09
C TYR A 49 -3.23 -6.77 -18.68
N CYS A 50 -1.93 -6.61 -18.43
CA CYS A 50 -1.43 -6.13 -17.14
C CYS A 50 -1.93 -4.70 -16.84
N GLN A 51 -2.07 -3.83 -17.84
CA GLN A 51 -2.65 -2.49 -17.67
C GLN A 51 -4.12 -2.52 -17.27
N LEU A 52 -4.83 -3.57 -17.69
CA LEU A 52 -6.24 -3.81 -17.31
C LEU A 52 -6.39 -4.61 -16.01
N MET A 53 -5.29 -4.83 -15.27
CA MET A 53 -5.24 -5.62 -14.04
C MET A 53 -5.68 -7.09 -14.23
N ASP A 54 -5.72 -7.56 -15.48
CA ASP A 54 -5.99 -8.97 -15.80
C ASP A 54 -4.67 -9.75 -15.74
N TYR A 55 -4.20 -9.99 -14.51
CA TYR A 55 -2.95 -10.69 -14.26
C TYR A 55 -2.97 -12.15 -14.76
N ARG A 56 -4.17 -12.74 -14.94
CA ARG A 56 -4.32 -14.10 -15.48
C ARG A 56 -3.89 -14.13 -16.94
N ASN A 57 -4.50 -13.27 -17.77
CA ASN A 57 -4.14 -13.17 -19.18
C ASN A 57 -2.75 -12.56 -19.39
N ALA A 58 -2.36 -11.56 -18.59
CA ALA A 58 -1.02 -10.98 -18.63
C ALA A 58 0.06 -12.07 -18.45
N LYS A 59 -0.04 -12.87 -17.37
CA LYS A 59 0.86 -13.99 -17.09
C LYS A 59 0.85 -15.03 -18.20
N LYS A 60 -0.33 -15.37 -18.75
CA LYS A 60 -0.48 -16.35 -19.84
C LYS A 60 0.35 -15.95 -21.06
N TYR A 61 0.19 -14.73 -21.56
CA TYR A 61 0.88 -14.28 -22.77
C TYR A 61 2.36 -13.96 -22.51
N LEU A 62 2.70 -13.32 -21.39
CA LEU A 62 4.11 -13.05 -21.05
C LEU A 62 4.93 -14.34 -20.84
N LYS A 63 4.33 -15.40 -20.28
CA LYS A 63 4.98 -16.72 -20.21
C LYS A 63 5.26 -17.32 -21.59
N LYS A 64 4.35 -17.17 -22.55
CA LYS A 64 4.61 -17.58 -23.93
C LYS A 64 5.76 -16.79 -24.52
N ALA A 65 5.80 -15.48 -24.28
CA ALA A 65 6.85 -14.61 -24.80
C ALA A 65 8.25 -15.04 -24.35
N VAL A 66 8.44 -15.22 -23.05
CA VAL A 66 9.76 -15.63 -22.50
C VAL A 66 10.10 -17.09 -22.82
N LYS A 67 9.10 -17.95 -23.03
CA LYS A 67 9.33 -19.33 -23.52
C LYS A 67 9.86 -19.33 -24.95
N ASN A 68 9.32 -18.47 -25.81
CA ASN A 68 9.73 -18.37 -27.23
C ASN A 68 11.06 -17.62 -27.38
N ASN A 69 11.38 -16.71 -26.46
CA ASN A 69 12.69 -16.05 -26.38
C ASN A 69 13.06 -15.73 -24.91
N ASP A 70 13.89 -16.58 -24.30
CA ASP A 70 14.35 -16.44 -22.91
C ASP A 70 15.34 -15.27 -22.72
N ASN A 71 15.96 -14.78 -23.81
CA ASN A 71 16.81 -13.59 -23.78
C ASN A 71 16.02 -12.30 -24.04
N TYR A 72 14.69 -12.37 -24.05
CA TYR A 72 13.85 -11.18 -24.15
C TYR A 72 13.71 -10.51 -22.77
N PHE A 73 14.78 -9.82 -22.33
CA PHE A 73 14.88 -9.22 -21.00
C PHE A 73 13.73 -8.28 -20.64
N TRP A 74 13.21 -7.51 -21.62
CA TRP A 74 12.04 -6.66 -21.40
C TRP A 74 10.78 -7.48 -21.07
N ALA A 75 10.52 -8.60 -21.77
CA ALA A 75 9.39 -9.48 -21.45
C ALA A 75 9.54 -10.13 -20.07
N HIS A 76 10.78 -10.46 -19.66
CA HIS A 76 11.06 -10.87 -18.29
C HIS A 76 10.76 -9.76 -17.28
N ALA A 77 11.14 -8.51 -17.55
CA ALA A 77 10.83 -7.38 -16.66
C ALA A 77 9.30 -7.17 -16.52
N GLN A 78 8.55 -7.25 -17.62
CA GLN A 78 7.08 -7.13 -17.62
C GLN A 78 6.39 -8.30 -16.91
N LEU A 79 6.93 -9.53 -17.06
CA LEU A 79 6.44 -10.69 -16.34
C LEU A 79 6.72 -10.59 -14.84
N GLY A 80 7.91 -10.10 -14.46
CA GLY A 80 8.27 -9.81 -13.08
C GLY A 80 7.30 -8.81 -12.46
N GLU A 81 6.99 -7.74 -13.19
CA GLU A 81 6.04 -6.72 -12.75
C GLU A 81 4.61 -7.26 -12.63
N THR A 82 4.16 -8.06 -13.58
CA THR A 82 2.85 -8.75 -13.52
C THR A 82 2.74 -9.59 -12.24
N TYR A 83 3.79 -10.31 -11.89
CA TYR A 83 3.85 -11.11 -10.67
C TYR A 83 3.88 -10.25 -9.40
N ARG A 84 4.64 -9.15 -9.40
CA ARG A 84 4.72 -8.23 -8.27
C ARG A 84 3.39 -7.53 -8.00
N LEU A 85 2.75 -7.00 -9.04
CA LEU A 85 1.43 -6.38 -8.96
C LEU A 85 0.38 -7.39 -8.51
N ARG A 86 0.41 -8.61 -9.04
CA ARG A 86 -0.44 -9.70 -8.54
C ARG A 86 -0.22 -9.92 -7.04
N ALA A 87 1.03 -10.04 -6.59
CA ALA A 87 1.36 -10.25 -5.18
C ALA A 87 0.89 -9.13 -4.24
N MET A 88 0.83 -7.88 -4.71
CA MET A 88 0.27 -6.77 -3.93
C MET A 88 -1.24 -6.91 -3.69
N THR A 89 -1.93 -7.59 -4.60
CA THR A 89 -3.39 -7.71 -4.62
C THR A 89 -3.92 -9.11 -4.31
N GLU A 90 -3.02 -10.06 -4.08
CA GLU A 90 -3.32 -11.47 -3.81
C GLU A 90 -3.50 -11.66 -2.31
N ASN A 91 -4.69 -12.10 -1.90
CA ASN A 91 -5.00 -12.34 -0.50
C ASN A 91 -4.54 -13.72 -0.04
N ASP A 92 -4.50 -14.69 -0.97
CA ASP A 92 -3.98 -16.03 -0.72
C ASP A 92 -2.46 -15.98 -0.47
N LYS A 93 -2.05 -16.47 0.70
CA LYS A 93 -0.66 -16.46 1.16
C LYS A 93 0.30 -17.20 0.24
N GLU A 94 -0.04 -18.42 -0.15
CA GLU A 94 0.86 -19.28 -0.92
C GLU A 94 1.00 -18.75 -2.35
N GLN A 95 -0.11 -18.29 -2.94
CA GLN A 95 -0.10 -17.64 -4.25
C GLN A 95 0.65 -16.30 -4.23
N LYS A 96 0.53 -15.54 -3.14
CA LYS A 96 1.30 -14.31 -2.94
C LYS A 96 2.80 -14.61 -2.86
N LYS A 97 3.20 -15.58 -2.06
CA LYS A 97 4.60 -16.03 -1.93
C LYS A 97 5.16 -16.52 -3.27
N GLU A 98 4.43 -17.38 -3.98
CA GLU A 98 4.81 -17.86 -5.32
C GLU A 98 5.00 -16.67 -6.28
N SER A 99 4.10 -15.69 -6.21
CA SER A 99 4.15 -14.51 -7.06
C SER A 99 5.34 -13.62 -6.73
N ILE A 100 5.68 -13.40 -5.44
CA ILE A 100 6.89 -12.67 -5.04
C ILE A 100 8.15 -13.37 -5.55
N ASN A 101 8.28 -14.68 -5.35
CA ASN A 101 9.44 -15.44 -5.81
C ASN A 101 9.56 -15.44 -7.34
N SER A 102 8.43 -15.54 -8.04
CA SER A 102 8.39 -15.45 -9.50
C SER A 102 8.76 -14.05 -10.00
N ALA A 103 8.33 -13.00 -9.30
CA ALA A 103 8.69 -11.63 -9.61
C ALA A 103 10.20 -11.41 -9.51
N ILE A 104 10.81 -11.80 -8.38
CA ILE A 104 12.26 -11.70 -8.15
C ILE A 104 13.02 -12.42 -9.26
N LYS A 105 12.69 -13.69 -9.53
CA LYS A 105 13.33 -14.49 -10.57
C LYS A 105 13.31 -13.80 -11.94
N HIS A 106 12.17 -13.25 -12.33
CA HIS A 106 12.01 -12.65 -13.64
C HIS A 106 12.67 -11.26 -13.73
N PHE A 107 12.66 -10.48 -12.65
CA PHE A 107 13.46 -9.25 -12.60
C PHE A 107 14.96 -9.56 -12.65
N GLU A 108 15.47 -10.50 -11.86
CA GLU A 108 16.89 -10.90 -11.90
C GLU A 108 17.30 -11.35 -13.32
N LYS A 109 16.46 -12.16 -13.98
CA LYS A 109 16.68 -12.53 -15.38
C LYS A 109 16.68 -11.33 -16.32
N ALA A 110 15.80 -10.35 -16.12
CA ALA A 110 15.79 -9.09 -16.89
C ALA A 110 17.06 -8.24 -16.68
N LEU A 111 17.71 -8.38 -15.52
CA LEU A 111 19.02 -7.78 -15.23
C LEU A 111 20.19 -8.64 -15.74
N ASP A 112 19.92 -9.68 -16.54
CA ASP A 112 20.93 -10.66 -16.99
C ASP A 112 21.65 -11.34 -15.80
N ASN A 113 20.92 -11.53 -14.70
CA ASN A 113 21.41 -12.01 -13.40
C ASN A 113 22.63 -11.24 -12.85
N LYS A 114 22.82 -10.00 -13.29
CA LYS A 114 23.88 -9.12 -12.77
C LYS A 114 23.48 -8.62 -11.39
N ALA A 115 24.48 -8.50 -10.51
CA ALA A 115 24.32 -7.78 -9.27
C ALA A 115 23.85 -6.33 -9.55
N PRO A 116 23.05 -5.71 -8.67
CA PRO A 116 22.47 -4.40 -8.91
C PRO A 116 23.47 -3.36 -9.41
N GLU A 117 24.63 -3.26 -8.75
CA GLU A 117 25.73 -2.33 -9.08
C GLU A 117 26.26 -2.45 -10.51
N ASN A 118 26.09 -3.62 -11.15
CA ASN A 118 26.58 -3.92 -12.50
C ASN A 118 25.49 -3.86 -13.58
N SER A 119 24.25 -3.53 -13.21
CA SER A 119 23.14 -3.37 -14.15
C SER A 119 22.91 -1.90 -14.53
N ASN A 120 22.42 -1.71 -15.75
CA ASN A 120 22.01 -0.41 -16.30
C ASN A 120 20.49 -0.34 -16.56
N TYR A 121 19.72 -1.36 -16.14
CA TYR A 121 18.27 -1.38 -16.34
C TYR A 121 17.55 -0.77 -15.12
N GLY A 122 17.57 0.56 -15.03
CA GLY A 122 17.06 1.31 -13.86
C GLY A 122 15.62 1.00 -13.47
N TRP A 123 14.72 0.82 -14.44
CA TRP A 123 13.32 0.50 -14.15
C TRP A 123 13.16 -0.88 -13.50
N ALA A 124 13.78 -1.91 -14.08
CA ALA A 124 13.73 -3.26 -13.50
C ALA A 124 14.40 -3.33 -12.12
N LEU A 125 15.47 -2.55 -11.89
CA LEU A 125 16.10 -2.40 -10.58
C LEU A 125 15.14 -1.80 -9.54
N ALA A 126 14.47 -0.68 -9.88
CA ALA A 126 13.54 -0.05 -8.95
C ALA A 126 12.42 -1.03 -8.54
N HIS A 127 11.85 -1.72 -9.53
CA HIS A 127 10.76 -2.67 -9.31
C HIS A 127 11.20 -3.96 -8.61
N LEU A 128 12.43 -4.43 -8.83
CA LEU A 128 13.04 -5.49 -8.03
C LEU A 128 13.20 -5.06 -6.57
N GLY A 129 13.70 -3.83 -6.31
CA GLY A 129 13.82 -3.28 -4.96
C GLY A 129 12.47 -3.20 -4.24
N ALA A 130 11.43 -2.72 -4.93
CA ALA A 130 10.05 -2.75 -4.41
C ALA A 130 9.49 -4.16 -4.21
N THR A 131 9.98 -5.16 -4.96
CA THR A 131 9.60 -6.57 -4.78
C THR A 131 10.26 -7.16 -3.53
N TYR A 132 11.54 -6.85 -3.28
CA TYR A 132 12.21 -7.24 -2.03
C TYR A 132 11.52 -6.63 -0.80
N ARG A 133 11.03 -5.39 -0.87
CA ARG A 133 10.19 -4.79 0.19
C ARG A 133 8.98 -5.68 0.54
N LEU A 134 8.28 -6.26 -0.45
CA LEU A 134 7.13 -7.13 -0.17
C LEU A 134 7.49 -8.39 0.64
N ASN A 135 8.77 -8.79 0.60
CA ASN A 135 9.31 -9.95 1.31
C ASN A 135 10.18 -9.57 2.51
N ILE A 136 10.11 -8.33 2.99
CA ILE A 136 11.03 -7.82 4.02
C ILE A 136 10.70 -8.32 5.43
N PHE A 137 9.46 -8.73 5.67
CA PHE A 137 9.05 -9.22 6.98
C PHE A 137 9.35 -10.71 7.15
N LYS A 138 9.89 -11.06 8.32
CA LYS A 138 10.20 -12.42 8.73
C LYS A 138 9.75 -12.62 10.18
N VAL A 139 8.75 -13.47 10.40
CA VAL A 139 8.32 -13.87 11.74
C VAL A 139 8.76 -15.31 11.89
N SER A 140 9.82 -15.52 12.67
CA SER A 140 10.35 -16.84 12.94
C SER A 140 9.59 -17.51 14.09
N PRO A 141 9.61 -18.85 14.19
CA PRO A 141 9.05 -19.56 15.35
C PRO A 141 9.62 -19.07 16.68
N GLU A 142 10.88 -18.63 16.69
CA GLU A 142 11.55 -18.05 17.86
C GLU A 142 10.89 -16.73 18.26
N LEU A 143 10.69 -15.79 17.31
CA LEU A 143 10.00 -14.52 17.57
C LEU A 143 8.57 -14.75 18.07
N GLU A 144 7.85 -15.74 17.53
CA GLU A 144 6.53 -16.12 18.04
C GLU A 144 6.60 -16.64 19.48
N GLY A 145 7.61 -17.47 19.80
CA GLY A 145 7.84 -17.97 21.14
C GLY A 145 8.14 -16.86 22.15
N GLU A 146 8.91 -15.84 21.74
CA GLU A 146 9.22 -14.66 22.57
C GLU A 146 8.00 -13.76 22.76
N LEU A 147 7.23 -13.49 21.70
CA LEU A 147 5.99 -12.69 21.77
C LEU A 147 4.99 -13.26 22.77
N LYS A 148 4.84 -14.59 22.81
CA LYS A 148 3.96 -15.27 23.77
C LYS A 148 4.42 -15.15 25.22
N LYS A 149 5.72 -14.97 25.45
CA LYS A 149 6.31 -14.80 26.78
C LYS A 149 6.29 -13.35 27.26
N GLY A 150 6.00 -12.40 26.38
CA GLY A 150 6.01 -10.96 26.69
C GLY A 150 7.42 -10.38 26.87
N ASP A 151 8.46 -11.06 26.38
CA ASP A 151 9.86 -10.63 26.49
C ASP A 151 10.45 -10.38 25.09
N VAL A 152 9.72 -9.62 24.28
CA VAL A 152 10.26 -9.12 23.02
C VAL A 152 10.94 -7.80 23.33
N LYS A 153 12.14 -7.65 22.81
CA LYS A 153 12.83 -6.38 22.69
C LYS A 153 13.29 -6.29 21.26
N SER A 154 13.34 -5.07 20.71
CA SER A 154 13.83 -4.87 19.36
C SER A 154 12.95 -5.59 18.32
N LEU A 155 11.61 -5.60 18.51
CA LEU A 155 10.66 -6.27 17.60
C LEU A 155 10.93 -5.93 16.13
N ILE A 156 11.21 -4.66 15.84
CA ILE A 156 11.52 -4.19 14.49
C ILE A 156 12.77 -4.86 13.94
N VAL A 157 13.84 -4.93 14.74
CA VAL A 157 15.10 -5.58 14.35
C VAL A 157 14.89 -7.06 14.09
N LYS A 158 13.97 -7.72 14.81
CA LYS A 158 13.68 -9.15 14.66
C LYS A 158 12.76 -9.45 13.48
N ILE A 159 11.79 -8.59 13.18
CA ILE A 159 10.81 -8.80 12.11
C ILE A 159 11.31 -8.35 10.74
N ILE A 160 12.20 -7.36 10.67
CA ILE A 160 12.78 -6.87 9.41
C ILE A 160 13.98 -7.74 9.04
N ASP A 161 13.87 -8.47 7.93
CA ASP A 161 14.99 -9.22 7.38
C ASP A 161 16.04 -8.24 6.82
N LYS A 162 17.16 -8.13 7.53
CA LYS A 162 18.25 -7.20 7.21
C LYS A 162 18.93 -7.48 5.87
N ASP A 163 18.95 -8.74 5.42
CA ASP A 163 19.54 -9.07 4.13
C ASP A 163 18.61 -8.68 2.98
N ILE A 164 17.29 -8.89 3.16
CA ILE A 164 16.29 -8.39 2.21
C ILE A 164 16.25 -6.86 2.18
N GLN A 165 16.36 -6.20 3.34
CA GLN A 165 16.46 -4.74 3.42
C GLN A 165 17.64 -4.23 2.59
N LYS A 166 18.84 -4.82 2.76
CA LYS A 166 20.04 -4.45 1.98
C LYS A 166 19.85 -4.66 0.48
N LYS A 167 19.26 -5.78 0.06
CA LYS A 167 18.95 -6.04 -1.35
C LYS A 167 17.99 -5.01 -1.93
N ALA A 168 16.93 -4.67 -1.19
CA ALA A 168 15.98 -3.65 -1.60
C ALA A 168 16.65 -2.29 -1.81
N LEU A 169 17.44 -1.84 -0.81
CA LEU A 169 18.17 -0.57 -0.87
C LEU A 169 19.21 -0.55 -1.99
N ALA A 170 19.97 -1.62 -2.21
CA ALA A 170 20.96 -1.69 -3.28
C ALA A 170 20.33 -1.50 -4.67
N CYS A 171 19.19 -2.17 -4.91
CA CYS A 171 18.45 -2.02 -6.16
C CYS A 171 17.92 -0.59 -6.34
N LEU A 172 17.32 -0.01 -5.30
CA LEU A 172 16.73 1.33 -5.36
C LEU A 172 17.79 2.43 -5.49
N ASN A 173 18.92 2.31 -4.78
CA ASN A 173 20.06 3.21 -4.91
C ASN A 173 20.56 3.23 -6.35
N ARG A 174 20.81 2.06 -6.93
CA ARG A 174 21.25 1.97 -8.32
C ARG A 174 20.22 2.53 -9.31
N ALA A 175 18.94 2.25 -9.08
CA ALA A 175 17.88 2.79 -9.94
C ALA A 175 17.85 4.32 -9.92
N ILE A 176 18.04 4.93 -8.75
CA ILE A 176 18.10 6.39 -8.56
C ILE A 176 19.35 6.98 -9.22
N GLU A 177 20.51 6.33 -9.12
CA GLU A 177 21.72 6.75 -9.82
C GLU A 177 21.52 6.79 -11.34
N LEU A 178 20.83 5.79 -11.90
CA LEU A 178 20.56 5.68 -13.33
C LEU A 178 19.44 6.62 -13.80
N MET A 179 18.43 6.84 -12.96
CA MET A 179 17.22 7.60 -13.27
C MET A 179 16.84 8.52 -12.09
N PRO A 180 17.59 9.60 -11.84
CA PRO A 180 17.37 10.45 -10.66
C PRO A 180 16.01 11.16 -10.66
N THR A 181 15.39 11.34 -11.84
CA THR A 181 14.05 11.92 -12.01
C THR A 181 12.92 10.90 -11.89
N TYR A 182 13.22 9.63 -11.60
CA TYR A 182 12.19 8.61 -11.39
C TYR A 182 11.66 8.65 -9.95
N ALA A 183 10.72 9.55 -9.69
CA ALA A 183 10.17 9.82 -8.35
C ALA A 183 9.69 8.56 -7.59
N TRP A 184 9.14 7.57 -8.30
CA TRP A 184 8.68 6.33 -7.69
C TRP A 184 9.80 5.55 -6.99
N ALA A 185 11.02 5.55 -7.53
CA ALA A 185 12.16 4.88 -6.88
C ALA A 185 12.54 5.56 -5.54
N TRP A 186 12.46 6.89 -5.47
CA TRP A 186 12.65 7.65 -4.23
C TRP A 186 11.59 7.31 -3.19
N GLY A 187 10.30 7.32 -3.58
CA GLY A 187 9.20 6.96 -2.67
C GLY A 187 9.29 5.52 -2.17
N MET A 188 9.70 4.58 -3.04
CA MET A 188 9.94 3.19 -2.62
C MET A 188 11.14 3.06 -1.67
N ARG A 189 12.23 3.79 -1.89
CA ARG A 189 13.40 3.78 -0.99
C ARG A 189 13.05 4.39 0.37
N SER A 190 12.34 5.51 0.38
CA SER A 190 11.76 6.08 1.59
C SER A 190 10.94 5.04 2.36
N THR A 191 10.08 4.30 1.68
CA THR A 191 9.26 3.25 2.32
C THR A 191 10.12 2.19 3.00
N VAL A 192 11.23 1.77 2.38
CA VAL A 192 12.18 0.82 2.98
C VAL A 192 12.89 1.43 4.19
N HIS A 193 13.32 2.69 4.13
CA HIS A 193 13.90 3.42 5.26
C HIS A 193 12.90 3.51 6.44
N ARG A 194 11.63 3.85 6.19
CA ARG A 194 10.60 3.90 7.26
C ARG A 194 10.36 2.55 7.92
N LEU A 195 10.39 1.45 7.15
CA LEU A 195 10.24 0.10 7.71
C LEU A 195 11.38 -0.26 8.66
N ALA A 196 12.56 0.32 8.46
CA ALA A 196 13.70 0.21 9.35
C ALA A 196 13.81 1.32 10.40
N GLN A 197 12.83 2.24 10.46
CA GLN A 197 12.82 3.44 11.31
C GLN A 197 13.97 4.41 11.06
N GLU A 198 14.52 4.39 9.85
CA GLU A 198 15.51 5.34 9.32
C GLU A 198 14.74 6.58 8.80
N TYR A 199 14.14 7.34 9.74
CA TYR A 199 13.17 8.38 9.40
C TYR A 199 13.78 9.63 8.76
N GLU A 200 15.04 9.94 9.07
CA GLU A 200 15.72 11.11 8.48
C GLU A 200 16.02 10.86 7.00
N GLU A 201 16.50 9.67 6.66
CA GLU A 201 16.72 9.19 5.29
C GLU A 201 15.40 9.14 4.51
N SER A 202 14.33 8.63 5.15
CA SER A 202 13.00 8.64 4.57
C SER A 202 12.51 10.05 4.25
N LEU A 203 12.62 10.99 5.20
CA LEU A 203 12.19 12.38 4.99
C LEU A 203 12.96 13.06 3.85
N TRP A 204 14.25 12.77 3.72
CA TRP A 204 15.06 13.25 2.61
C TRP A 204 14.51 12.74 1.26
N ASP A 205 14.33 11.42 1.14
CA ASP A 205 13.82 10.80 -0.08
C ASP A 205 12.43 11.31 -0.46
N LEU A 206 11.56 11.50 0.53
CA LEU A 206 10.23 12.08 0.40
C LEU A 206 10.26 13.55 -0.06
N GLY A 207 11.19 14.33 0.49
CA GLY A 207 11.44 15.70 0.04
C GLY A 207 11.83 15.75 -1.43
N VAL A 208 12.73 14.87 -1.86
CA VAL A 208 13.14 14.75 -3.27
C VAL A 208 11.98 14.28 -4.15
N GLU A 209 11.23 13.24 -3.74
CA GLU A 209 10.03 12.77 -4.45
C GLU A 209 9.05 13.91 -4.70
N THR A 210 8.76 14.73 -3.69
CA THR A 210 7.82 15.86 -3.78
C THR A 210 8.30 16.96 -4.73
N GLN A 211 9.62 17.21 -4.77
CA GLN A 211 10.24 18.20 -5.67
C GLN A 211 10.33 17.74 -7.12
N ILE A 212 10.46 16.42 -7.36
CA ILE A 212 10.42 15.84 -8.72
C ILE A 212 8.99 15.72 -9.23
N SER A 213 8.03 15.48 -8.33
CA SER A 213 6.63 15.23 -8.66
C SER A 213 5.67 16.43 -8.81
N PRO A 214 6.06 17.72 -9.02
CA PRO A 214 5.08 18.81 -9.10
C PRO A 214 4.03 18.64 -10.21
N ASP A 215 4.36 18.09 -11.37
CA ASP A 215 3.48 18.09 -12.56
C ASP A 215 3.52 16.78 -13.38
N MET A 216 3.51 15.60 -12.74
CA MET A 216 3.28 14.33 -13.45
C MET A 216 1.79 14.11 -13.80
N GLU A 217 1.15 15.15 -14.35
CA GLU A 217 -0.09 15.02 -15.13
C GLU A 217 0.21 14.43 -16.53
N THR A 218 1.49 14.40 -16.93
CA THR A 218 1.97 13.88 -18.22
C THR A 218 2.35 12.40 -18.24
N LEU A 219 2.30 11.69 -17.10
CA LEU A 219 2.24 10.23 -17.10
C LEU A 219 0.77 9.76 -17.06
N GLN A 220 0.01 10.09 -18.10
CA GLN A 220 -1.15 9.28 -18.52
C GLN A 220 -0.76 7.82 -18.82
N HIS A 221 0.54 7.49 -18.74
CA HIS A 221 1.15 6.19 -19.01
C HIS A 221 1.85 5.58 -17.77
N SER A 222 1.58 6.07 -16.56
CA SER A 222 1.98 5.33 -15.36
C SER A 222 1.21 4.01 -15.31
N TYR A 223 1.93 2.89 -15.21
CA TYR A 223 1.43 1.51 -15.16
C TYR A 223 0.58 1.21 -13.90
N TYR A 224 0.21 2.24 -13.13
CA TYR A 224 -0.39 2.12 -11.81
C TYR A 224 -1.87 2.59 -11.80
N PRO A 225 -2.77 1.79 -11.21
CA PRO A 225 -4.23 1.97 -11.27
C PRO A 225 -4.80 3.01 -10.28
N VAL A 226 -3.96 3.74 -9.53
CA VAL A 226 -4.41 4.83 -8.67
C VAL A 226 -4.10 6.13 -9.40
N SER A 227 -5.11 6.97 -9.68
CA SER A 227 -4.87 8.24 -10.36
C SER A 227 -3.73 8.98 -9.65
N SER A 228 -2.76 9.49 -10.41
CA SER A 228 -1.53 10.08 -9.87
C SER A 228 -1.82 11.13 -8.78
N LEU A 229 -2.96 11.83 -8.87
CA LEU A 229 -3.47 12.75 -7.86
C LEU A 229 -3.90 12.08 -6.54
N VAL A 230 -4.57 10.91 -6.60
CA VAL A 230 -4.91 10.12 -5.40
C VAL A 230 -3.63 9.56 -4.77
N SER A 231 -2.70 9.03 -5.57
CA SER A 231 -1.41 8.55 -5.09
C SER A 231 -0.58 9.67 -4.44
N ARG A 232 -0.57 10.87 -5.05
CA ARG A 232 0.13 12.04 -4.48
C ARG A 232 -0.49 12.57 -3.20
N ARG A 233 -1.83 12.64 -3.09
CA ARG A 233 -2.47 13.03 -1.81
C ARG A 233 -2.17 12.03 -0.71
N VAL A 234 -2.22 10.72 -1.01
CA VAL A 234 -1.83 9.66 -0.07
C VAL A 234 -0.38 9.84 0.36
N SER A 235 0.54 10.07 -0.60
CA SER A 235 1.95 10.37 -0.30
C SER A 235 2.07 11.59 0.63
N LEU A 236 1.41 12.71 0.35
CA LEU A 236 1.46 13.90 1.21
C LEU A 236 0.87 13.69 2.61
N TYR A 237 -0.16 12.83 2.77
CA TYR A 237 -0.62 12.42 4.10
C TYR A 237 0.47 11.69 4.86
N GLU A 238 1.10 10.72 4.21
CA GLU A 238 2.21 9.95 4.76
C GLU A 238 3.37 10.85 5.22
N HIS A 239 3.69 11.90 4.45
CA HIS A 239 4.69 12.91 4.82
C HIS A 239 4.25 13.74 6.02
N ALA A 240 3.03 14.29 5.97
CA ALA A 240 2.49 15.14 7.04
C ALA A 240 2.50 14.39 8.38
N PHE A 241 2.13 13.11 8.34
CA PHE A 241 2.17 12.24 9.50
C PHE A 241 3.57 11.95 9.98
N LEU A 242 4.50 11.57 9.09
CA LEU A 242 5.86 11.28 9.49
C LEU A 242 6.47 12.48 10.23
N PHE A 243 6.34 13.68 9.65
CA PHE A 243 6.76 14.91 10.32
C PHE A 243 6.06 15.08 11.67
N PHE A 244 4.74 14.96 11.73
CA PHE A 244 3.98 15.11 12.97
C PHE A 244 4.42 14.12 14.04
N TYR A 245 4.68 12.87 13.68
CA TYR A 245 5.10 11.84 14.62
C TYR A 245 6.49 12.08 15.16
N LEU A 246 7.42 12.57 14.34
CA LEU A 246 8.74 12.96 14.80
C LEU A 246 8.70 14.11 15.81
N THR A 247 7.64 14.94 15.84
CA THR A 247 7.46 15.95 16.91
C THR A 247 7.27 15.31 18.30
N LYS A 248 6.82 14.05 18.36
CA LYS A 248 6.54 13.33 19.61
C LYS A 248 7.77 12.67 20.21
N SER A 249 8.74 12.33 19.38
CA SER A 249 10.01 11.72 19.78
C SER A 249 11.14 12.74 19.90
N GLU A 250 10.90 14.01 19.57
CA GLU A 250 11.92 15.05 19.53
C GLU A 250 11.83 15.98 20.74
N ASP A 251 12.88 16.02 21.55
CA ASP A 251 12.98 16.89 22.72
C ASP A 251 13.54 18.27 22.35
N ASN A 252 14.28 18.39 21.25
CA ASN A 252 14.81 19.67 20.81
C ASN A 252 13.68 20.58 20.26
N SER A 253 13.44 21.69 20.94
CA SER A 253 12.34 22.61 20.60
C SER A 253 12.41 23.20 19.18
N GLU A 254 13.61 23.46 18.67
CA GLU A 254 13.80 24.00 17.32
C GLU A 254 13.51 22.93 16.26
N LYS A 255 14.07 21.73 16.42
CA LYS A 255 13.84 20.60 15.51
C LYS A 255 12.37 20.16 15.53
N LYS A 256 11.76 20.15 16.71
CA LYS A 256 10.32 19.91 16.88
C LYS A 256 9.45 20.94 16.16
N GLU A 257 9.80 22.24 16.21
CA GLU A 257 9.06 23.28 15.48
C GLU A 257 9.23 23.14 13.96
N ARG A 258 10.41 22.73 13.48
CA ARG A 258 10.63 22.40 12.05
C ARG A 258 9.75 21.23 11.62
N TYR A 259 9.62 20.20 12.43
CA TYR A 259 8.73 19.07 12.17
C TYR A 259 7.26 19.48 12.15
N TYR A 260 6.79 20.32 13.09
CA TYR A 260 5.44 20.88 13.00
C TYR A 260 5.22 21.68 11.71
N SER A 261 6.19 22.51 11.33
CA SER A 261 6.11 23.33 10.12
C SER A 261 6.03 22.45 8.86
N GLY A 262 6.85 21.40 8.78
CA GLY A 262 6.80 20.41 7.70
C GLY A 262 5.48 19.66 7.64
N ALA A 263 4.96 19.22 8.79
CA ALA A 263 3.68 18.53 8.89
C ALA A 263 2.52 19.40 8.38
N ILE A 264 2.49 20.67 8.82
CA ILE A 264 1.50 21.67 8.40
C ILE A 264 1.62 21.94 6.90
N ALA A 265 2.83 22.14 6.38
CA ALA A 265 3.07 22.43 4.98
C ALA A 265 2.57 21.29 4.07
N CYS A 266 2.87 20.03 4.42
CA CYS A 266 2.37 18.87 3.67
C CYS A 266 0.84 18.79 3.71
N ALA A 267 0.22 18.98 4.88
CA ALA A 267 -1.24 18.95 5.02
C ALA A 267 -1.92 20.09 4.23
N GLN A 268 -1.33 21.30 4.24
CA GLN A 268 -1.80 22.43 3.44
C GLN A 268 -1.66 22.15 1.94
N GLN A 269 -0.58 21.51 1.50
CA GLN A 269 -0.39 21.14 0.09
C GLN A 269 -1.48 20.18 -0.39
N VAL A 270 -1.93 19.24 0.45
CA VAL A 270 -3.11 18.40 0.14
C VAL A 270 -4.34 19.28 -0.11
N LEU A 271 -4.59 20.25 0.76
CA LEU A 271 -5.75 21.15 0.65
C LEU A 271 -5.65 22.12 -0.54
N ILE A 272 -4.44 22.48 -0.97
CA ILE A 272 -4.24 23.22 -2.22
C ILE A 272 -4.62 22.35 -3.42
N LEU A 273 -4.19 21.08 -3.43
CA LEU A 273 -4.55 20.13 -4.50
C LEU A 273 -6.04 19.76 -4.49
N LYS A 274 -6.68 19.73 -3.31
CA LYS A 274 -8.11 19.45 -3.15
C LYS A 274 -8.68 20.16 -1.91
N PRO A 275 -9.24 21.38 -2.06
CA PRO A 275 -9.73 22.18 -0.94
C PRO A 275 -10.81 21.49 -0.07
N GLY A 276 -11.64 20.65 -0.69
CA GLY A 276 -12.68 19.89 -0.01
C GLY A 276 -12.23 18.55 0.61
N ASP A 277 -10.93 18.28 0.72
CA ASP A 277 -10.45 17.01 1.28
C ASP A 277 -10.60 16.96 2.81
N LEU A 278 -11.62 16.22 3.28
CA LEU A 278 -11.93 16.09 4.70
C LEU A 278 -10.80 15.45 5.51
N ILE A 279 -10.04 14.51 4.92
CA ILE A 279 -8.92 13.86 5.61
C ILE A 279 -7.79 14.88 5.77
N GLY A 280 -7.45 15.63 4.72
CA GLY A 280 -6.47 16.72 4.81
C GLY A 280 -6.85 17.78 5.84
N GLN A 281 -8.13 18.15 5.91
CA GLN A 281 -8.63 19.11 6.90
C GLN A 281 -8.49 18.56 8.33
N LEU A 282 -8.86 17.30 8.55
CA LEU A 282 -8.74 16.65 9.84
C LEU A 282 -7.28 16.56 10.29
N ILE A 283 -6.38 16.12 9.40
CA ILE A 283 -4.93 16.03 9.65
C ILE A 283 -4.38 17.39 10.07
N LEU A 284 -4.62 18.43 9.27
CA LEU A 284 -4.14 19.78 9.55
C LEU A 284 -4.66 20.26 10.92
N LYS A 285 -5.95 20.06 11.20
CA LYS A 285 -6.54 20.45 12.49
C LYS A 285 -5.89 19.75 13.66
N ILE A 286 -5.66 18.44 13.57
CA ILE A 286 -5.01 17.67 14.64
C ILE A 286 -3.60 18.18 14.90
N ILE A 287 -2.81 18.42 13.84
CA ILE A 287 -1.44 18.91 13.95
C ILE A 287 -1.43 20.28 14.64
N GLU A 288 -2.22 21.23 14.14
CA GLU A 288 -2.32 22.59 14.71
C GLU A 288 -2.85 22.59 16.15
N GLY A 289 -3.88 21.79 16.41
CA GLY A 289 -4.50 21.65 17.74
C GLY A 289 -3.51 21.09 18.75
N THR A 290 -2.76 20.05 18.37
CA THR A 290 -1.71 19.47 19.20
C THR A 290 -0.59 20.47 19.48
N GLN A 291 -0.10 21.17 18.45
CA GLN A 291 0.95 22.18 18.61
C GLN A 291 0.49 23.33 19.53
N LYS A 292 -0.76 23.80 19.37
CA LYS A 292 -1.35 24.83 20.25
C LYS A 292 -1.47 24.34 21.68
N LYS A 293 -1.90 23.09 21.87
CA LYS A 293 -2.04 22.46 23.19
C LYS A 293 -0.70 22.42 23.92
N GLU A 294 0.35 21.94 23.26
CA GLU A 294 1.70 21.88 23.85
C GLU A 294 2.24 23.27 24.21
N LYS A 295 1.84 24.31 23.45
CA LYS A 295 2.18 25.70 23.76
C LYS A 295 1.29 26.35 24.84
N GLY A 296 0.36 25.60 25.44
CA GLY A 296 -0.61 26.12 26.42
C GLY A 296 -1.65 27.09 25.84
N LYS A 297 -1.84 27.06 24.51
CA LYS A 297 -2.69 28.00 23.73
C LYS A 297 -3.97 27.36 23.21
N LEU A 298 -4.28 26.13 23.61
CA LEU A 298 -5.54 25.48 23.25
C LEU A 298 -6.57 25.78 24.34
N ASP A 299 -7.66 26.44 23.96
CA ASP A 299 -8.75 26.74 24.87
C ASP A 299 -9.39 25.43 25.38
N LYS A 300 -9.72 25.36 26.67
CA LYS A 300 -10.06 24.09 27.34
C LYS A 300 -11.40 23.49 26.91
N ASP A 301 -12.27 24.24 26.21
CA ASP A 301 -13.62 23.79 25.88
C ASP A 301 -14.08 24.08 24.42
N SER A 302 -14.16 22.98 23.67
CA SER A 302 -15.21 22.61 22.70
C SER A 302 -15.13 22.96 21.21
N ASP A 303 -14.38 23.96 20.71
CA ASP A 303 -14.38 24.20 19.25
C ASP A 303 -13.51 23.20 18.47
N PHE A 304 -12.26 22.97 18.88
CA PHE A 304 -11.36 22.01 18.22
C PHE A 304 -11.94 20.59 18.20
N ILE A 305 -12.44 20.12 19.35
CA ILE A 305 -13.03 18.78 19.50
C ILE A 305 -14.31 18.65 18.67
N LYS A 306 -15.17 19.68 18.67
CA LYS A 306 -16.41 19.71 17.88
C LYS A 306 -16.12 19.70 16.39
N GLU A 307 -15.16 20.51 15.92
CA GLU A 307 -14.72 20.53 14.52
C GLU A 307 -14.18 19.16 14.10
N CYS A 308 -13.29 18.56 14.88
CA CYS A 308 -12.75 17.23 14.60
C CYS A 308 -13.87 16.17 14.58
N ARG A 309 -14.84 16.24 15.50
CA ARG A 309 -15.98 15.33 15.53
C ARG A 309 -16.85 15.46 14.28
N ILE A 310 -17.09 16.68 13.80
CA ILE A 310 -17.83 16.94 12.56
C ILE A 310 -17.06 16.36 11.36
N LEU A 311 -15.75 16.58 11.28
CA LEU A 311 -14.92 16.05 10.20
C LEU A 311 -14.90 14.52 10.20
N ILE A 312 -14.68 13.90 11.35
CA ILE A 312 -14.71 12.43 11.52
C ILE A 312 -16.07 11.89 11.10
N HIS A 313 -17.19 12.49 11.54
CA HIS A 313 -18.52 12.04 11.15
C HIS A 313 -18.75 12.11 9.63
N LYS A 314 -18.26 13.17 8.96
CA LYS A 314 -18.34 13.30 7.51
C LYS A 314 -17.45 12.27 6.77
N ILE A 315 -16.28 11.93 7.33
CA ILE A 315 -15.39 10.88 6.80
C ILE A 315 -16.05 9.49 6.98
N ASP A 316 -16.55 9.22 8.19
CA ASP A 316 -17.24 8.00 8.60
C ASP A 316 -18.51 7.74 7.76
N ALA A 317 -19.13 8.75 7.15
CA ALA A 317 -20.33 8.55 6.33
C ALA A 317 -20.06 7.75 5.03
N ASN A 318 -18.85 7.84 4.47
CA ASN A 318 -18.53 7.24 3.16
C ASN A 318 -17.66 5.97 3.26
N LEU A 319 -16.83 5.88 4.30
CA LEU A 319 -15.89 4.77 4.48
C LEU A 319 -16.57 3.39 4.64
N PRO A 320 -17.70 3.25 5.36
CA PRO A 320 -18.38 1.97 5.53
C PRO A 320 -18.84 1.35 4.22
N GLU A 321 -19.38 2.14 3.29
CA GLU A 321 -19.88 1.60 2.02
C GLU A 321 -18.76 1.06 1.13
N ILE A 322 -17.60 1.74 1.11
CA ILE A 322 -16.41 1.26 0.39
C ILE A 322 -15.90 -0.04 1.04
N CYS A 323 -15.74 -0.05 2.36
CA CYS A 323 -15.28 -1.24 3.09
C CYS A 323 -16.25 -2.41 2.91
N LYS A 324 -17.57 -2.17 2.97
CA LYS A 324 -18.61 -3.19 2.74
C LYS A 324 -18.47 -3.80 1.35
N ALA A 325 -18.33 -2.97 0.31
CA ALA A 325 -18.15 -3.46 -1.05
C ALA A 325 -16.92 -4.35 -1.16
N VAL A 326 -15.76 -3.87 -0.71
CA VAL A 326 -14.49 -4.62 -0.72
C VAL A 326 -14.64 -5.95 0.02
N LEU A 327 -15.13 -5.93 1.25
CA LEU A 327 -15.25 -7.13 2.10
C LEU A 327 -16.20 -8.18 1.52
N ARG A 328 -17.30 -7.78 0.86
CA ARG A 328 -18.21 -8.73 0.20
C ARG A 328 -17.52 -9.49 -0.93
N TYR A 329 -16.74 -8.78 -1.77
CA TYR A 329 -15.95 -9.42 -2.82
C TYR A 329 -14.81 -10.27 -2.25
N MET A 330 -14.19 -9.86 -1.14
CA MET A 330 -13.18 -10.66 -0.44
C MET A 330 -13.76 -11.95 0.13
N ILE A 331 -14.94 -11.93 0.77
CA ILE A 331 -15.62 -13.15 1.24
C ILE A 331 -15.88 -14.12 0.09
N LYS A 332 -16.27 -13.60 -1.09
CA LYS A 332 -16.50 -14.43 -2.26
C LYS A 332 -15.20 -15.01 -2.84
N ALA A 333 -14.12 -14.23 -2.86
CA ALA A 333 -12.83 -14.65 -3.40
C ALA A 333 -12.07 -15.60 -2.46
N GLU A 334 -12.15 -15.36 -1.15
CA GLU A 334 -11.47 -16.11 -0.09
C GLU A 334 -12.43 -16.36 1.08
N PRO A 335 -13.02 -17.57 1.18
CA PRO A 335 -13.98 -17.90 2.23
C PRO A 335 -13.48 -17.68 3.66
N GLU A 336 -12.17 -17.81 3.91
CA GLU A 336 -11.54 -17.52 5.22
C GLU A 336 -11.75 -16.08 5.68
N THR A 337 -11.98 -15.13 4.76
CA THR A 337 -12.33 -13.74 5.10
C THR A 337 -13.57 -13.69 5.98
N LYS A 338 -14.55 -14.57 5.74
CA LYS A 338 -15.78 -14.61 6.53
C LYS A 338 -15.49 -15.01 7.99
N GLU A 339 -14.71 -16.07 8.18
CA GLU A 339 -14.31 -16.55 9.51
C GLU A 339 -13.50 -15.48 10.27
N LYS A 340 -12.61 -14.79 9.56
CA LYS A 340 -11.86 -13.64 10.09
C LYS A 340 -12.79 -12.52 10.58
N LEU A 341 -13.84 -12.19 9.82
CA LEU A 341 -14.82 -11.17 10.21
C LEU A 341 -15.71 -11.63 11.37
N GLU A 342 -16.15 -12.88 11.40
CA GLU A 342 -16.93 -13.45 12.51
C GLU A 342 -16.13 -13.37 13.82
N LYS A 343 -14.84 -13.74 13.79
CA LYS A 343 -13.93 -13.61 14.95
C LYS A 343 -13.71 -12.17 15.41
N LEU A 344 -13.64 -11.22 14.47
CA LEU A 344 -13.56 -9.79 14.81
C LEU A 344 -14.86 -9.33 15.48
N LEU A 345 -16.01 -9.78 14.99
CA LEU A 345 -17.32 -9.43 15.54
C LEU A 345 -17.50 -9.96 16.98
N GLU A 346 -17.07 -11.19 17.26
CA GLU A 346 -17.07 -11.75 18.62
C GLU A 346 -16.27 -10.90 19.60
N LYS A 347 -15.06 -10.47 19.20
CA LYS A 347 -14.22 -9.57 20.00
C LYS A 347 -14.91 -8.23 20.27
N LEU A 348 -15.52 -7.64 19.25
CA LEU A 348 -16.29 -6.39 19.36
C LEU A 348 -17.51 -6.52 20.27
N ALA A 349 -18.09 -7.72 20.42
CA ALA A 349 -19.21 -7.98 21.32
C ALA A 349 -18.76 -8.25 22.77
N SER A 350 -17.56 -8.80 22.97
CA SER A 350 -17.02 -9.18 24.29
C SER A 350 -16.38 -8.04 25.10
N SER A 351 -16.22 -6.85 24.53
CA SER A 351 -15.66 -5.69 25.25
C SER A 351 -16.68 -5.13 26.25
N GLU A 352 -16.74 -5.72 27.44
CA GLU A 352 -17.49 -5.21 28.57
C GLU A 352 -16.94 -3.83 28.97
N GLY A 353 -17.63 -2.74 28.60
CA GLY A 353 -17.39 -1.43 29.24
C GLY A 353 -17.46 -0.16 28.40
N THR A 354 -17.57 -0.19 27.08
CA THR A 354 -17.66 1.05 26.28
C THR A 354 -18.66 0.90 25.14
N SER A 355 -19.37 1.98 24.80
CA SER A 355 -20.31 2.09 23.68
C SER A 355 -19.92 1.22 22.50
N GLU A 356 -20.87 0.44 21.98
CA GLU A 356 -20.75 -0.39 20.79
C GLU A 356 -19.80 0.22 19.73
N HIS A 357 -18.66 -0.44 19.47
CA HIS A 357 -17.64 0.10 18.57
C HIS A 357 -18.25 0.37 17.19
N LYS A 358 -17.90 1.51 16.56
CA LYS A 358 -18.47 1.95 15.28
C LYS A 358 -18.37 0.92 14.15
N LEU A 359 -17.36 0.05 14.20
CA LEU A 359 -17.15 -1.02 13.22
C LEU A 359 -18.12 -2.19 13.34
N LYS A 360 -18.79 -2.39 14.50
CA LYS A 360 -19.63 -3.57 14.73
C LYS A 360 -20.75 -3.66 13.69
N LYS A 361 -21.51 -2.58 13.53
CA LYS A 361 -22.58 -2.50 12.51
C LYS A 361 -22.05 -2.73 11.09
N LEU A 362 -20.86 -2.20 10.76
CA LEU A 362 -20.23 -2.41 9.45
C LEU A 362 -19.99 -3.90 9.21
N VAL A 363 -19.40 -4.61 10.17
CA VAL A 363 -19.08 -6.04 10.06
C VAL A 363 -20.37 -6.88 10.00
N GLU A 364 -21.38 -6.55 10.81
CA GLU A 364 -22.70 -7.20 10.77
C GLU A 364 -23.40 -7.01 9.42
N ASP A 365 -23.41 -5.79 8.89
CA ASP A 365 -23.99 -5.46 7.58
C ASP A 365 -23.32 -6.23 6.43
N VAL A 366 -22.02 -6.54 6.56
CA VAL A 366 -21.30 -7.38 5.59
C VAL A 366 -21.71 -8.84 5.75
N LEU A 367 -21.59 -9.41 6.95
CA LEU A 367 -21.84 -10.83 7.21
C LEU A 367 -23.29 -11.25 6.93
N ASN A 368 -24.24 -10.36 7.21
CA ASN A 368 -25.67 -10.61 7.00
C ASN A 368 -26.16 -10.28 5.59
N ASN A 369 -25.28 -9.84 4.68
CA ASN A 369 -25.70 -9.44 3.35
C ASN A 369 -26.07 -10.68 2.49
N PRO A 370 -27.34 -10.80 2.03
CA PRO A 370 -27.79 -11.98 1.28
C PRO A 370 -27.17 -12.06 -0.12
N ASP A 371 -26.70 -10.94 -0.68
CA ASP A 371 -26.23 -10.82 -2.06
C ASP A 371 -24.79 -11.31 -2.24
N ILE A 372 -24.06 -11.65 -1.17
CA ILE A 372 -22.70 -12.21 -1.27
C ILE A 372 -22.68 -13.46 -2.17
N LYS A 373 -23.72 -14.29 -2.09
CA LYS A 373 -23.84 -15.49 -2.92
C LYS A 373 -24.03 -15.16 -4.41
N ALA A 374 -24.68 -14.03 -4.72
CA ALA A 374 -24.97 -13.57 -6.07
C ALA A 374 -23.75 -12.92 -6.77
N ILE A 375 -22.66 -12.65 -6.03
CA ILE A 375 -21.41 -12.17 -6.63
C ILE A 375 -20.85 -13.24 -7.57
N GLN A 376 -20.51 -12.80 -8.79
CA GLN A 376 -20.02 -13.62 -9.89
C GLN A 376 -18.68 -14.33 -9.56
N PRO A 377 -18.31 -15.40 -10.30
CA PRO A 377 -17.06 -16.14 -10.09
C PRO A 377 -15.79 -15.30 -10.20
N GLU A 378 -15.84 -14.16 -10.90
CA GLU A 378 -14.70 -13.25 -11.10
C GLU A 378 -14.46 -12.28 -9.93
N ALA A 379 -14.87 -12.61 -8.70
CA ALA A 379 -14.68 -11.73 -7.54
C ALA A 379 -13.22 -11.27 -7.36
N GLN A 380 -12.26 -12.17 -7.59
CA GLN A 380 -10.84 -11.82 -7.53
C GLN A 380 -10.42 -10.81 -8.61
N LEU A 381 -10.97 -10.92 -9.82
CA LEU A 381 -10.71 -9.94 -10.89
C LEU A 381 -11.30 -8.58 -10.54
N TRP A 382 -12.47 -8.56 -9.89
CA TRP A 382 -13.06 -7.32 -9.39
C TRP A 382 -12.13 -6.67 -8.36
N LEU A 383 -11.59 -7.43 -7.41
CA LEU A 383 -10.63 -6.92 -6.42
C LEU A 383 -9.37 -6.36 -7.09
N TRP A 384 -8.82 -7.03 -8.11
CA TRP A 384 -7.69 -6.52 -8.87
C TRP A 384 -8.01 -5.20 -9.57
N LYS A 385 -9.14 -5.14 -10.28
CA LYS A 385 -9.59 -3.92 -10.99
C LYS A 385 -9.95 -2.77 -10.05
N ASN A 386 -10.33 -3.07 -8.80
CA ASN A 386 -10.72 -2.10 -7.78
C ASN A 386 -9.71 -2.03 -6.63
N PHE A 387 -8.45 -2.37 -6.89
CA PHE A 387 -7.40 -2.39 -5.85
C PHE A 387 -7.25 -1.05 -5.13
N ALA A 388 -7.47 0.07 -5.82
CA ALA A 388 -7.49 1.40 -5.21
C ALA A 388 -8.51 1.52 -4.05
N LEU A 389 -9.64 0.81 -4.13
CA LEU A 389 -10.63 0.77 -3.05
C LEU A 389 -10.13 -0.08 -1.87
N VAL A 390 -9.46 -1.20 -2.15
CA VAL A 390 -8.85 -2.07 -1.13
C VAL A 390 -7.79 -1.30 -0.33
N GLU A 391 -6.88 -0.64 -1.04
CA GLU A 391 -5.82 0.19 -0.46
C GLU A 391 -6.41 1.36 0.34
N LEU A 392 -7.38 2.08 -0.24
CA LEU A 392 -8.05 3.19 0.44
C LEU A 392 -8.75 2.74 1.74
N SER A 393 -9.45 1.60 1.71
CA SER A 393 -10.11 1.04 2.90
C SER A 393 -9.09 0.74 4.01
N ALA A 394 -8.01 0.01 3.69
CA ALA A 394 -6.99 -0.31 4.68
C ALA A 394 -6.26 0.94 5.18
N SER A 395 -5.93 1.88 4.29
CA SER A 395 -5.29 3.16 4.63
C SER A 395 -6.14 4.00 5.56
N ALA A 396 -7.43 4.15 5.28
CA ALA A 396 -8.34 4.92 6.13
C ALA A 396 -8.52 4.27 7.51
N LEU A 397 -8.63 2.93 7.58
CA LEU A 397 -8.71 2.21 8.85
C LEU A 397 -7.41 2.32 9.65
N SER A 398 -6.25 2.15 9.03
CA SER A 398 -4.95 2.36 9.68
C SER A 398 -4.80 3.80 10.17
N PHE A 399 -5.27 4.78 9.40
CA PHE A 399 -5.30 6.19 9.82
C PHE A 399 -6.19 6.39 11.05
N LEU A 400 -7.41 5.84 11.08
CA LEU A 400 -8.29 5.91 12.25
C LEU A 400 -7.66 5.25 13.48
N ALA A 401 -6.95 4.13 13.29
CA ALA A 401 -6.19 3.50 14.38
C ALA A 401 -5.08 4.41 14.91
N ASP A 402 -4.27 4.99 14.02
CA ASP A 402 -3.20 5.90 14.40
C ASP A 402 -3.78 7.12 15.13
N LEU A 403 -4.88 7.67 14.61
CA LEU A 403 -5.60 8.78 15.22
C LEU A 403 -6.11 8.45 16.62
N SER A 404 -6.72 7.28 16.80
CA SER A 404 -7.16 6.80 18.11
C SER A 404 -6.02 6.75 19.13
N ASN A 405 -4.80 6.36 18.74
CA ASN A 405 -3.67 6.36 19.67
C ASN A 405 -3.18 7.78 19.98
N ILE A 406 -3.05 8.62 18.96
CA ILE A 406 -2.62 10.03 19.12
C ILE A 406 -3.54 10.76 20.10
N LEU A 407 -4.85 10.55 19.98
CA LEU A 407 -5.83 11.24 20.80
C LEU A 407 -6.08 10.58 22.16
N LYS A 408 -5.56 9.36 22.41
CA LYS A 408 -5.79 8.62 23.67
C LYS A 408 -5.21 9.35 24.90
N SER A 409 -4.28 10.29 24.72
CA SER A 409 -3.41 10.79 25.78
C SER A 409 -3.98 11.88 26.69
N ASP A 410 -5.25 12.29 26.62
CA ASP A 410 -5.74 13.36 27.51
C ASP A 410 -7.26 13.32 27.77
N ASP A 411 -7.69 12.83 28.93
CA ASP A 411 -9.04 13.03 29.50
C ASP A 411 -10.21 12.18 28.95
N GLY A 412 -9.97 11.13 28.16
CA GLY A 412 -11.01 10.15 27.77
C GLY A 412 -12.09 10.65 26.80
N ILE A 413 -12.20 11.97 26.59
CA ILE A 413 -13.12 12.63 25.65
C ILE A 413 -12.86 12.15 24.21
N TYR A 414 -11.61 11.89 23.87
CA TYR A 414 -11.22 11.44 22.53
C TYR A 414 -11.59 9.99 22.22
N HIS A 415 -11.71 9.13 23.24
CA HIS A 415 -12.20 7.76 23.05
C HIS A 415 -13.61 7.76 22.45
N GLN A 416 -14.43 8.78 22.75
CA GLN A 416 -15.77 8.91 22.18
C GLN A 416 -15.76 9.35 20.70
N MET A 417 -14.64 9.89 20.19
CA MET A 417 -14.55 10.40 18.81
C MET A 417 -14.18 9.30 17.82
N THR A 418 -13.12 8.55 18.11
CA THR A 418 -12.59 7.53 17.21
C THR A 418 -12.79 6.12 17.72
N GLY A 419 -12.94 5.89 19.03
CA GLY A 419 -12.98 4.54 19.59
C GLY A 419 -11.59 3.91 19.74
N GLU A 420 -11.54 2.63 20.10
CA GLU A 420 -10.27 1.93 20.31
C GLU A 420 -9.49 1.74 19.01
N ALA A 421 -8.16 1.87 19.05
CA ALA A 421 -7.33 1.73 17.87
C ALA A 421 -7.26 0.28 17.33
N LEU A 422 -7.37 -0.71 18.22
CA LEU A 422 -7.09 -2.11 17.88
C LEU A 422 -8.08 -2.70 16.85
N PRO A 423 -9.41 -2.52 16.98
CA PRO A 423 -10.34 -3.05 15.98
C PRO A 423 -10.15 -2.48 14.57
N TYR A 424 -9.74 -1.22 14.46
CA TYR A 424 -9.37 -0.63 13.16
C TYR A 424 -8.16 -1.32 12.53
N ARG A 425 -7.13 -1.63 13.32
CA ARG A 425 -5.95 -2.37 12.84
C ARG A 425 -6.30 -3.79 12.42
N GLU A 426 -7.13 -4.48 13.19
CA GLU A 426 -7.58 -5.84 12.86
C GLU A 426 -8.35 -5.84 11.54
N LEU A 427 -9.31 -4.94 11.35
CA LEU A 427 -10.05 -4.85 10.09
C LEU A 427 -9.16 -4.42 8.92
N ALA A 428 -8.22 -3.50 9.13
CA ALA A 428 -7.25 -3.11 8.11
C ALA A 428 -6.38 -4.29 7.67
N LEU A 429 -5.94 -5.15 8.61
CA LEU A 429 -5.20 -6.37 8.30
C LEU A 429 -6.05 -7.40 7.55
N ILE A 430 -7.35 -7.52 7.88
CA ILE A 430 -8.28 -8.38 7.13
C ILE A 430 -8.41 -7.90 5.69
N ILE A 431 -8.53 -6.58 5.46
CA ILE A 431 -8.71 -6.00 4.12
C ILE A 431 -7.42 -6.03 3.30
N TYR A 432 -6.31 -5.58 3.88
CA TYR A 432 -5.02 -5.52 3.19
C TYR A 432 -3.85 -5.68 4.16
N ASN A 433 -3.51 -6.93 4.43
CA ASN A 433 -2.51 -7.32 5.43
C ASN A 433 -1.14 -6.63 5.26
N GLN A 434 -0.60 -6.60 4.04
CA GLN A 434 0.73 -6.06 3.75
C GLN A 434 0.79 -4.59 4.12
N TYR A 435 -0.11 -3.80 3.55
CA TYR A 435 -0.14 -2.37 3.76
C TYR A 435 -0.39 -2.03 5.23
N ALA A 436 -1.38 -2.68 5.86
CA ALA A 436 -1.72 -2.41 7.24
C ALA A 436 -0.56 -2.74 8.20
N LEU A 437 0.18 -3.83 7.95
CA LEU A 437 1.36 -4.17 8.72
C LEU A 437 2.51 -3.19 8.48
N GLU A 438 2.82 -2.89 7.22
CA GLU A 438 3.85 -1.91 6.89
C GLU A 438 3.57 -0.57 7.55
N ARG A 439 2.33 -0.09 7.42
CA ARG A 439 1.88 1.14 8.07
C ARG A 439 2.05 1.05 9.58
N PHE A 440 1.61 -0.03 10.22
CA PHE A 440 1.79 -0.24 11.66
C PHE A 440 3.26 -0.16 12.11
N ILE A 441 4.20 -0.71 11.33
CA ILE A 441 5.63 -0.70 11.62
C ILE A 441 6.26 0.67 11.35
N GLN A 442 5.85 1.32 10.25
CA GLN A 442 6.34 2.64 9.84
C GLN A 442 5.87 3.75 10.78
N THR A 443 4.69 3.62 11.39
CA THR A 443 4.11 4.62 12.27
C THR A 443 4.92 4.74 13.59
N PRO A 444 5.53 5.91 13.89
CA PRO A 444 6.28 6.17 15.13
C PRO A 444 5.38 6.51 16.34
N THR A 445 4.05 6.45 16.22
CA THR A 445 3.11 6.81 17.30
C THR A 445 3.15 5.87 18.48
N LEU A 446 3.62 4.65 18.28
CA LEU A 446 3.75 3.64 19.33
C LEU A 446 5.19 3.61 19.81
N SER A 447 5.37 3.64 21.13
CA SER A 447 6.63 3.20 21.75
C SER A 447 6.93 1.76 21.32
N GLU A 448 8.18 1.33 21.47
CA GLU A 448 8.53 -0.05 21.14
C GLU A 448 7.71 -1.07 21.95
N GLU A 449 7.50 -0.82 23.24
CA GLU A 449 6.65 -1.63 24.12
C GLU A 449 5.18 -1.65 23.68
N GLU A 450 4.62 -0.48 23.31
CA GLU A 450 3.25 -0.41 22.79
C GLU A 450 3.11 -1.15 21.46
N ARG A 451 4.14 -1.09 20.61
CA ARG A 451 4.20 -1.82 19.35
C ARG A 451 4.28 -3.32 19.59
N GLU A 452 5.08 -3.77 20.54
CA GLU A 452 5.17 -5.19 20.94
C GLU A 452 3.83 -5.71 21.46
N ASN A 453 3.21 -4.99 22.39
CA ASN A 453 1.91 -5.33 22.94
C ASN A 453 0.81 -5.37 21.87
N ALA A 454 0.78 -4.39 20.96
CA ALA A 454 -0.16 -4.38 19.85
C ALA A 454 0.13 -5.52 18.86
N PHE A 455 1.40 -5.77 18.52
CA PHE A 455 1.79 -6.84 17.60
C PHE A 455 1.40 -8.23 18.13
N ASN A 456 1.54 -8.48 19.43
CA ASN A 456 1.10 -9.74 20.05
C ASN A 456 -0.42 -9.97 19.88
N LYS A 457 -1.23 -8.92 20.07
CA LYS A 457 -2.68 -8.97 19.83
C LYS A 457 -3.03 -9.14 18.35
N LEU A 458 -2.19 -8.61 17.47
CA LEU A 458 -2.37 -8.69 16.02
C LEU A 458 -1.81 -9.98 15.40
N LEU A 459 -0.94 -10.70 16.13
CA LEU A 459 -0.25 -11.90 15.64
C LEU A 459 -1.18 -12.93 14.98
N PRO A 460 -2.38 -13.25 15.50
CA PRO A 460 -3.30 -14.17 14.84
C PRO A 460 -3.71 -13.76 13.42
N TRP A 461 -3.70 -12.47 13.12
CA TRP A 461 -4.04 -11.90 11.80
C TRP A 461 -2.82 -11.73 10.89
N ILE A 462 -1.62 -11.71 11.47
CA ILE A 462 -0.32 -11.53 10.80
C ILE A 462 0.28 -12.88 10.37
N LYS A 463 0.00 -13.96 11.11
CA LYS A 463 0.38 -15.36 10.77
C LYS A 463 0.22 -15.77 9.29
N PRO A 464 -0.82 -15.31 8.55
CA PRO A 464 -0.95 -15.62 7.12
C PRO A 464 -0.07 -14.79 6.16
N LEU A 465 0.90 -13.99 6.61
CA LEU A 465 1.89 -13.38 5.69
C LEU A 465 2.78 -14.45 5.04
N PRO A 466 3.42 -14.18 3.88
CA PRO A 466 4.49 -14.99 3.31
C PRO A 466 5.71 -14.99 4.25
N LEU A 467 5.61 -15.70 5.36
CA LEU A 467 6.63 -15.84 6.40
C LEU A 467 7.07 -17.30 6.37
N ALA A 468 8.09 -17.55 5.54
CA ALA A 468 9.06 -18.65 5.58
C ALA A 468 9.66 -18.82 4.18
#